data_AF-A0A2E8M6S0-F1
#
_entry.id   AF-A0A2E8M6S0-F1
#
_cell.length_a   1.000
_cell.length_b   1.000
_cell.length_c   1.000
_cell.angle_alpha   90.00
_cell.angle_beta   90.00
_cell.angle_gamma   90.00
#
_symmetry.space_group_name_H-M   'P 1'
#
loop_
_entity.id
_entity.type
_entity.pdbx_description
1 polymer ?
#
loop_
_entity_poly.entity_id
_entity_poly.type
_entity_poly.pdbx_seq_one_letter_code
_entity_poly.pdbx_strand_id
1 'polypeptide(L)'
;MKNSTIIPLVALTSAAAFGLGWVARPDSADSDQAANLDDANTRQRVISSDNRGSGGSAPGGSAESRFLSKYLQEGEISPEDMAAAMKELSETNDPLLRQKMLALLLEKLTPENAKDAFLALQKNRRGGPMGRGGEDELRFLANAWGRIDGAGAIAALKEISEAMGDEGGRGGRGGPGGRGGPGGLGREMISALSGWATADSGAAIAHFEGLEDGMEKRFGAAGIIQGMLVNGVDDAMGFVQSLPEGEGDGREKGYYMSMIASEMIEQGLDTAKTWASTVTDPKLRSGAFTEVTRELMRDDREAAAEYIVKNNEDEAIATAANRLADSWAREDPEAVLKWADDLSGKAKAEAYEEAVESWVRESPEEVAEFIGDLDPSPERDSAVGAFAERVANDDPVAAMEWADTISNADLKLETKIDVARDWYRDDKTAANEWIAAANLPEETVKRITESGRGGGFDFRGRGGRGGGR
;
A
#
# COMPACT_ATOMS: atom_id res chain seq x y z
N MET A 1 -25.94 63.67 2.39
CA MET A 1 -27.24 62.97 2.44
C MET A 1 -26.88 61.47 2.42
N LYS A 2 -26.71 60.72 3.53
CA LYS A 2 -27.71 60.20 4.51
C LYS A 2 -28.85 59.49 3.78
N ASN A 3 -29.12 58.17 3.85
CA ASN A 3 -29.12 57.16 4.94
C ASN A 3 -28.90 55.73 4.36
N SER A 4 -28.08 54.84 4.97
CA SER A 4 -28.35 53.82 6.03
C SER A 4 -29.24 52.62 5.60
N THR A 5 -28.70 51.40 5.44
CA THR A 5 -28.47 50.30 6.42
C THR A 5 -29.64 49.31 6.49
N ILE A 6 -29.38 48.00 6.30
CA ILE A 6 -29.77 46.86 7.16
C ILE A 6 -29.16 45.56 6.61
N ILE A 7 -28.41 44.89 7.48
CA ILE A 7 -27.88 43.53 7.42
C ILE A 7 -28.96 42.55 7.91
N PRO A 8 -28.93 41.26 7.51
CA PRO A 8 -29.03 40.24 8.56
C PRO A 8 -27.92 39.20 8.48
N LEU A 9 -27.24 39.11 9.62
CA LEU A 9 -26.43 38.00 10.13
C LEU A 9 -27.42 36.90 10.55
N VAL A 10 -27.21 35.66 10.09
CA VAL A 10 -27.43 34.46 10.94
C VAL A 10 -26.35 33.44 10.59
N ALA A 11 -25.44 33.27 11.53
CA ALA A 11 -24.55 32.12 11.64
C ALA A 11 -25.33 30.93 12.19
N LEU A 12 -25.07 29.73 11.67
CA LEU A 12 -25.37 28.46 12.34
C LEU A 12 -24.27 27.46 11.96
N THR A 13 -23.20 27.49 12.75
CA THR A 13 -22.18 26.45 12.81
C THR A 13 -22.74 25.26 13.57
N SER A 14 -23.08 24.17 12.88
CA SER A 14 -23.37 22.89 13.53
C SER A 14 -22.05 22.20 13.83
N ALA A 15 -21.59 22.32 15.08
CA ALA A 15 -20.54 21.49 15.64
C ALA A 15 -21.06 20.05 15.77
N ALA A 16 -20.52 19.12 14.98
CA ALA A 16 -20.72 17.70 15.22
C ALA A 16 -19.68 17.22 16.25
N ALA A 17 -20.07 17.26 17.53
CA ALA A 17 -19.31 16.63 18.59
C ALA A 17 -19.58 15.11 18.57
N PHE A 18 -18.53 14.31 18.37
CA PHE A 18 -18.56 12.86 18.61
C PHE A 18 -18.62 12.59 20.13
N GLY A 19 -19.84 12.52 20.65
CA GLY A 19 -20.12 11.99 21.99
C GLY A 19 -20.31 10.47 21.89
N LEU A 20 -19.42 9.71 22.53
CA LEU A 20 -19.55 8.27 22.71
C LEU A 20 -20.90 7.92 23.34
N GLY A 21 -21.65 7.07 22.66
CA GLY A 21 -23.00 6.67 23.04
C GLY A 21 -23.04 5.83 24.32
N TRP A 22 -23.74 6.33 25.32
CA TRP A 22 -24.57 5.53 26.23
C TRP A 22 -25.92 6.24 26.32
N VAL A 23 -26.92 5.71 25.60
CA VAL A 23 -28.31 6.09 25.80
C VAL A 23 -29.01 4.91 26.45
N ALA A 24 -29.21 5.03 27.76
CA ALA A 24 -30.22 4.28 28.48
C ALA A 24 -31.60 4.68 27.94
N ARG A 25 -32.41 3.70 27.52
CA ARG A 25 -33.83 3.92 27.23
C ARG A 25 -34.64 3.72 28.53
N PRO A 26 -35.66 4.56 28.80
CA PRO A 26 -36.47 4.46 30.00
C PRO A 26 -37.56 3.39 29.86
N ASP A 27 -37.99 2.91 31.03
CA ASP A 27 -39.02 1.91 31.25
C ASP A 27 -40.33 2.20 30.51
N SER A 28 -40.91 1.16 29.91
CA SER A 28 -42.36 1.07 29.72
C SER A 28 -42.81 -0.30 30.21
N ALA A 29 -43.64 -0.27 31.24
CA ALA A 29 -44.40 -1.41 31.72
C ALA A 29 -45.48 -1.75 30.68
N ASP A 30 -45.61 -3.03 30.32
CA ASP A 30 -46.90 -3.69 30.38
C ASP A 30 -46.81 -5.22 30.38
N SER A 31 -47.51 -5.79 31.37
CA SER A 31 -48.23 -7.06 31.49
C SER A 31 -47.84 -8.33 30.70
N ASP A 32 -47.59 -9.38 31.49
CA ASP A 32 -48.13 -10.74 31.41
C ASP A 32 -48.27 -11.44 30.05
N GLN A 33 -47.41 -12.44 29.82
CA GLN A 33 -47.89 -13.82 29.61
C GLN A 33 -46.78 -14.87 29.75
N ALA A 34 -47.02 -15.81 30.65
CA ALA A 34 -46.24 -17.00 30.87
C ALA A 34 -46.38 -17.99 29.70
N ALA A 35 -45.26 -18.62 29.32
CA ALA A 35 -45.29 -19.95 28.72
C ALA A 35 -43.98 -20.69 29.06
N ASN A 36 -44.12 -21.74 29.86
CA ASN A 36 -43.13 -22.78 30.14
C ASN A 36 -42.52 -23.34 28.85
N LEU A 37 -41.21 -23.61 28.87
CA LEU A 37 -40.66 -24.85 28.32
C LEU A 37 -39.45 -25.29 29.15
N ASP A 38 -39.60 -26.46 29.77
CA ASP A 38 -38.60 -27.22 30.49
C ASP A 38 -37.53 -27.82 29.55
N ASP A 39 -36.31 -27.87 30.10
CA ASP A 39 -35.27 -28.89 29.94
C ASP A 39 -34.59 -29.14 28.58
N ALA A 40 -33.31 -28.71 28.47
CA ALA A 40 -32.21 -29.53 27.95
C ALA A 40 -30.82 -28.88 28.12
N ASN A 41 -30.10 -29.34 29.16
CA ASN A 41 -28.72 -29.82 29.07
C ASN A 41 -27.58 -28.82 28.69
N THR A 42 -27.11 -28.04 29.67
CA THR A 42 -25.77 -27.41 29.64
C THR A 42 -24.89 -27.97 30.74
N ARG A 43 -23.94 -28.83 30.37
CA ARG A 43 -22.85 -29.29 31.25
C ARG A 43 -21.85 -28.15 31.45
N GLN A 44 -22.07 -27.33 32.48
CA GLN A 44 -21.11 -26.34 32.94
C GLN A 44 -20.09 -27.02 33.87
N ARG A 45 -18.86 -27.23 33.38
CA ARG A 45 -17.72 -27.64 34.20
C ARG A 45 -17.35 -26.49 35.12
N VAL A 46 -17.71 -26.63 36.39
CA VAL A 46 -17.17 -25.83 37.49
C VAL A 46 -15.71 -26.24 37.70
N ILE A 47 -14.77 -25.34 37.41
CA ILE A 47 -13.41 -25.41 37.95
C ILE A 47 -13.41 -24.49 39.16
N SER A 48 -13.44 -25.10 40.35
CA SER A 48 -13.24 -24.42 41.62
C SER A 48 -11.82 -23.87 41.69
N SER A 49 -11.68 -22.55 41.80
CA SER A 49 -10.46 -21.92 42.32
C SER A 49 -10.76 -21.35 43.70
N ASP A 50 -10.74 -22.23 44.70
CA ASP A 50 -10.52 -21.80 46.07
C ASP A 50 -9.07 -21.34 46.20
N ASN A 51 -8.85 -20.03 46.24
CA ASN A 51 -7.72 -19.48 46.98
C ASN A 51 -8.15 -18.21 47.71
N ARG A 52 -8.61 -18.42 48.95
CA ARG A 52 -8.78 -17.37 49.96
C ARG A 52 -7.39 -16.97 50.47
N GLY A 53 -6.93 -15.79 50.05
CA GLY A 53 -5.81 -15.08 50.65
C GLY A 53 -6.26 -13.70 51.12
N SER A 54 -6.60 -13.62 52.41
CA SER A 54 -6.53 -12.45 53.32
C SER A 54 -6.75 -11.05 52.72
N GLY A 55 -7.92 -10.47 53.03
CA GLY A 55 -8.21 -9.05 52.87
C GLY A 55 -7.27 -8.16 53.68
N GLY A 56 -6.62 -7.24 52.98
CA GLY A 56 -6.31 -5.90 53.46
C GLY A 56 -6.95 -4.93 52.49
N SER A 57 -8.01 -4.25 52.92
CA SER A 57 -8.60 -3.15 52.16
C SER A 57 -7.59 -2.00 52.09
N ALA A 58 -6.81 -1.95 51.01
CA ALA A 58 -6.06 -0.75 50.62
C ALA A 58 -7.03 0.24 49.94
N PRO A 59 -6.82 1.56 50.07
CA PRO A 59 -7.73 2.55 49.50
C PRO A 59 -7.82 2.38 47.98
N GLY A 60 -9.06 2.42 47.48
CA GLY A 60 -9.44 1.99 46.14
C GLY A 60 -8.76 2.75 45.00
N GLY A 61 -8.21 1.98 44.06
CA GLY A 61 -7.80 2.44 42.74
C GLY A 61 -7.74 1.22 41.81
N SER A 62 -8.01 1.44 40.52
CA SER A 62 -7.88 0.38 39.51
C SER A 62 -6.42 -0.10 39.41
N ALA A 63 -6.15 -1.22 38.74
CA ALA A 63 -4.76 -1.70 38.56
C ALA A 63 -3.89 -0.64 37.85
N GLU A 64 -4.51 0.09 36.94
CA GLU A 64 -3.96 1.19 36.17
C GLU A 64 -3.63 2.41 37.05
N SER A 65 -4.55 2.84 37.93
CA SER A 65 -4.27 3.93 38.88
C SER A 65 -3.14 3.58 39.85
N ARG A 66 -3.12 2.33 40.33
CA ARG A 66 -2.04 1.85 41.21
C ARG A 66 -0.71 1.84 40.49
N PHE A 67 -0.67 1.38 39.23
CA PHE A 67 0.53 1.42 38.40
C PHE A 67 1.05 2.85 38.27
N LEU A 68 0.22 3.79 37.79
CA LEU A 68 0.66 5.16 37.54
C LEU A 68 1.13 5.85 38.83
N SER A 69 0.43 5.64 39.95
CA SER A 69 0.75 6.27 41.23
C SER A 69 2.12 5.88 41.81
N LYS A 70 2.73 4.77 41.36
CA LYS A 70 4.08 4.37 41.78
C LYS A 70 5.16 5.30 41.22
N TYR A 71 4.94 5.85 40.03
CA TYR A 71 5.93 6.57 39.24
C TYR A 71 5.65 8.07 39.13
N LEU A 72 4.45 8.48 39.52
CA LEU A 72 4.01 9.87 39.46
C LEU A 72 4.51 10.64 40.68
N GLN A 73 5.33 11.66 40.46
CA GLN A 73 5.80 12.60 41.48
C GLN A 73 5.38 14.02 41.09
N GLU A 74 4.65 14.70 41.97
CA GLU A 74 4.14 16.07 41.73
C GLU A 74 3.34 16.25 40.43
N GLY A 75 2.79 15.16 39.88
CA GLY A 75 2.01 15.17 38.64
C GLY A 75 2.82 14.86 37.37
N GLU A 76 4.13 14.68 37.51
CA GLU A 76 5.06 14.35 36.43
C GLU A 76 5.72 12.98 36.66
N ILE A 77 6.32 12.43 35.61
CA ILE A 77 7.12 11.20 35.70
C ILE A 77 8.55 11.58 35.31
N SER A 78 9.49 11.37 36.24
CA SER A 78 10.91 11.61 35.99
C SER A 78 11.44 10.67 34.88
N PRO A 79 12.55 11.00 34.19
CA PRO A 79 13.11 10.12 33.17
C PRO A 79 13.44 8.71 33.71
N GLU A 80 13.95 8.61 34.94
CA GLU A 80 14.26 7.34 35.60
C GLU A 80 12.98 6.55 35.91
N ASP A 81 11.96 7.22 36.46
CA ASP A 81 10.67 6.60 36.76
C ASP A 81 9.95 6.16 35.48
N MET A 82 10.07 6.92 34.39
CA MET A 82 9.49 6.58 33.09
C MET A 82 10.14 5.31 32.51
N ALA A 83 11.48 5.21 32.58
CA ALA A 83 12.19 4.00 32.18
C ALA A 83 11.78 2.78 33.03
N ALA A 84 11.64 2.96 34.35
CA ALA A 84 11.19 1.91 35.26
C ALA A 84 9.74 1.47 34.96
N ALA A 85 8.85 2.43 34.65
CA ALA A 85 7.47 2.17 34.29
C ALA A 85 7.34 1.41 32.96
N MET A 86 8.11 1.79 31.94
CA MET A 86 8.18 1.08 30.66
C MET A 86 8.71 -0.35 30.82
N LYS A 87 9.61 -0.58 31.79
CA LYS A 87 10.06 -1.93 32.14
C LYS A 87 8.93 -2.76 32.75
N GLU A 88 8.23 -2.25 33.77
CA GLU A 88 7.08 -2.95 34.39
C GLU A 88 5.98 -3.25 33.34
N LEU A 89 5.74 -2.32 32.42
CA LEU A 89 4.84 -2.52 31.28
C LEU A 89 5.25 -3.71 30.42
N SER A 90 6.52 -3.81 30.03
CA SER A 90 7.02 -4.89 29.18
C SER A 90 6.97 -6.28 29.85
N GLU A 91 7.01 -6.31 31.19
CA GLU A 91 6.90 -7.53 31.99
C GLU A 91 5.43 -7.95 32.24
N THR A 92 4.48 -7.07 31.93
CA THR A 92 3.04 -7.32 32.13
C THR A 92 2.52 -8.27 31.06
N ASN A 93 2.06 -9.47 31.45
CA ASN A 93 1.59 -10.49 30.50
C ASN A 93 0.16 -10.25 29.96
N ASP A 94 -0.68 -9.52 30.68
CA ASP A 94 -2.04 -9.21 30.23
C ASP A 94 -1.98 -8.15 29.12
N PRO A 95 -2.40 -8.48 27.87
CA PRO A 95 -2.29 -7.56 26.74
C PRO A 95 -3.19 -6.33 26.88
N LEU A 96 -4.37 -6.45 27.49
CA LEU A 96 -5.27 -5.31 27.66
C LEU A 96 -4.75 -4.37 28.74
N LEU A 97 -4.25 -4.92 29.85
CA LEU A 97 -3.64 -4.13 30.91
C LEU A 97 -2.38 -3.41 30.40
N ARG A 98 -1.53 -4.10 29.63
CA ARG A 98 -0.34 -3.51 29.01
C ARG A 98 -0.68 -2.30 28.12
N GLN A 99 -1.71 -2.43 27.27
CA GLN A 99 -2.15 -1.32 26.42
C GLN A 99 -2.67 -0.12 27.22
N LYS A 100 -3.42 -0.36 28.30
CA LYS A 100 -3.87 0.72 29.20
C LYS A 100 -2.70 1.40 29.92
N MET A 101 -1.72 0.62 30.38
CA MET A 101 -0.49 1.16 30.99
C MET A 101 0.27 2.02 29.98
N LEU A 102 0.40 1.55 28.73
CA LEU A 102 1.06 2.31 27.66
C LEU A 102 0.38 3.67 27.45
N ALA A 103 -0.95 3.67 27.29
CA ALA A 103 -1.72 4.89 27.11
C ALA A 103 -1.50 5.89 28.25
N LEU A 104 -1.50 5.44 29.51
CA LEU A 104 -1.22 6.30 30.67
C LEU A 104 0.19 6.89 30.66
N LEU A 105 1.19 6.10 30.25
CA LEU A 105 2.57 6.60 30.14
C LEU A 105 2.72 7.59 28.99
N LEU A 106 2.08 7.34 27.85
CA LEU A 106 2.09 8.27 26.70
C LEU A 106 1.41 9.61 27.04
N GLU A 107 0.38 9.61 27.88
CA GLU A 107 -0.25 10.84 28.40
C GLU A 107 0.69 11.66 29.32
N LYS A 108 1.68 11.01 29.92
CA LYS A 108 2.69 11.63 30.80
C LYS A 108 4.06 11.76 30.14
N LEU A 109 4.12 11.58 28.82
CA LEU A 109 5.33 11.76 28.05
C LEU A 109 5.69 13.26 28.02
N THR A 110 6.97 13.57 28.22
CA THR A 110 7.54 14.92 28.12
C THR A 110 8.82 14.86 27.28
N PRO A 111 9.32 16.00 26.74
CA PRO A 111 10.60 16.02 26.03
C PRO A 111 11.75 15.40 26.85
N GLU A 112 11.73 15.60 28.17
CA GLU A 112 12.79 15.17 29.09
C GLU A 112 12.79 13.66 29.34
N ASN A 113 11.61 13.02 29.35
CA ASN A 113 11.48 11.59 29.70
C ASN A 113 11.31 10.67 28.49
N ALA A 114 11.06 11.21 27.29
CA ALA A 114 10.73 10.42 26.11
C ALA A 114 11.88 9.54 25.58
N LYS A 115 13.13 10.03 25.62
CA LYS A 115 14.31 9.24 25.21
C LYS A 115 14.49 8.02 26.11
N ASP A 116 14.35 8.19 27.42
CA ASP A 116 14.47 7.12 28.40
C ASP A 116 13.33 6.09 28.27
N ALA A 117 12.10 6.57 28.03
CA ALA A 117 10.96 5.71 27.72
C ALA A 117 11.25 4.82 26.49
N PHE A 118 11.78 5.42 25.43
CA PHE A 118 12.07 4.73 24.17
C PHE A 118 13.17 3.68 24.35
N LEU A 119 14.28 4.05 25.01
CA LEU A 119 15.38 3.14 25.28
C LEU A 119 14.97 1.98 26.19
N ALA A 120 14.14 2.22 27.20
CA ALA A 120 13.63 1.18 28.09
C ALA A 120 12.80 0.14 27.31
N LEU A 121 11.87 0.60 26.48
CA LEU A 121 11.04 -0.27 25.65
C LEU A 121 11.86 -1.04 24.60
N GLN A 122 12.83 -0.37 23.97
CA GLN A 122 13.73 -0.97 23.00
C GLN A 122 14.61 -2.08 23.60
N LYS A 123 15.18 -1.87 24.79
CA LYS A 123 16.04 -2.86 25.48
C LYS A 123 15.29 -4.17 25.77
N ASN A 124 14.02 -4.07 26.16
CA ASN A 124 13.22 -5.24 26.53
C ASN A 124 12.78 -6.08 25.32
N ARG A 125 12.95 -5.58 24.08
CA ARG A 125 12.80 -6.33 22.83
C ARG A 125 13.77 -7.51 22.70
N ARG A 126 14.95 -7.43 23.33
CA ARG A 126 16.06 -8.41 23.17
C ARG A 126 15.96 -9.66 24.07
N GLY A 127 14.95 -9.81 24.94
CA GLY A 127 14.97 -10.81 26.01
C GLY A 127 13.71 -11.64 26.34
N GLY A 128 12.60 -11.49 25.60
CA GLY A 128 11.33 -12.17 25.94
C GLY A 128 11.09 -13.52 25.20
N PRO A 129 10.42 -14.53 25.82
CA PRO A 129 10.12 -15.83 25.19
C PRO A 129 9.15 -15.77 23.98
N MET A 130 8.46 -14.64 23.80
CA MET A 130 7.48 -14.40 22.73
C MET A 130 7.93 -13.20 21.89
N GLY A 131 9.12 -13.30 21.29
CA GLY A 131 9.69 -12.26 20.45
C GLY A 131 8.73 -11.77 19.37
N ARG A 132 8.74 -10.45 19.13
CA ARG A 132 7.97 -9.65 18.13
C ARG A 132 6.73 -8.86 18.61
N GLY A 133 6.49 -8.72 19.92
CA GLY A 133 5.34 -7.96 20.44
C GLY A 133 5.47 -6.43 20.60
N GLY A 134 6.67 -5.85 20.46
CA GLY A 134 6.93 -4.44 20.85
C GLY A 134 7.19 -3.46 19.70
N GLU A 135 7.07 -3.88 18.43
CA GLU A 135 7.31 -2.98 17.28
C GLU A 135 6.21 -1.92 17.12
N ASP A 136 4.98 -2.25 17.50
CA ASP A 136 3.86 -1.31 17.46
C ASP A 136 4.00 -0.28 18.58
N GLU A 137 4.34 -0.72 19.79
CA GLU A 137 4.51 0.13 20.97
C GLU A 137 5.62 1.18 20.76
N LEU A 138 6.75 0.80 20.14
CA LEU A 138 7.82 1.74 19.78
C LEU A 138 7.39 2.77 18.73
N ARG A 139 6.59 2.35 17.75
CA ARG A 139 6.07 3.27 16.72
C ARG A 139 5.06 4.26 17.31
N PHE A 140 4.17 3.79 18.18
CA PHE A 140 3.25 4.65 18.91
C PHE A 140 3.99 5.64 19.82
N LEU A 141 5.00 5.18 20.56
CA LEU A 141 5.83 6.04 21.39
C LEU A 141 6.59 7.07 20.56
N ALA A 142 7.19 6.67 19.43
CA ALA A 142 7.88 7.59 18.53
C ALA A 142 6.92 8.65 17.96
N ASN A 143 5.69 8.26 17.58
CA ASN A 143 4.66 9.20 17.16
C ASN A 143 4.28 10.19 18.28
N ALA A 144 4.02 9.69 19.48
CA ALA A 144 3.71 10.54 20.63
C ALA A 144 4.84 11.50 20.97
N TRP A 145 6.10 11.02 20.92
CA TRP A 145 7.28 11.85 21.12
C TRP A 145 7.36 12.94 20.04
N GLY A 146 7.16 12.58 18.78
CA GLY A 146 7.14 13.54 17.68
C GLY A 146 6.10 14.65 17.82
N ARG A 147 4.92 14.34 18.39
CA ARG A 147 3.87 15.33 18.68
C ARG A 147 4.27 16.35 19.74
N ILE A 148 5.14 15.97 20.68
CA ILE A 148 5.53 16.80 21.83
C ILE A 148 6.84 17.56 21.53
N ASP A 149 7.82 16.88 20.95
CA ASP A 149 9.14 17.41 20.60
C ASP A 149 9.67 16.72 19.34
N GLY A 150 9.17 17.14 18.18
CA GLY A 150 9.52 16.54 16.89
C GLY A 150 11.01 16.63 16.55
N ALA A 151 11.62 17.80 16.74
CA ALA A 151 13.03 18.00 16.45
C ALA A 151 13.92 17.14 17.38
N GLY A 152 13.63 17.12 18.68
CA GLY A 152 14.35 16.30 19.64
C GLY A 152 14.15 14.80 19.40
N ALA A 153 12.95 14.37 19.03
CA ALA A 153 12.66 12.97 18.70
C ALA A 153 13.50 12.48 17.52
N ILE A 154 13.55 13.24 16.42
CA ILE A 154 14.33 12.85 15.23
C ILE A 154 15.83 12.85 15.53
N ALA A 155 16.34 13.88 16.21
CA ALA A 155 17.74 13.94 16.59
C ALA A 155 18.15 12.75 17.48
N ALA A 156 17.35 12.43 18.50
CA ALA A 156 17.62 11.33 19.41
C ALA A 156 17.50 9.96 18.74
N LEU A 157 16.49 9.75 17.88
CA LEU A 157 16.35 8.49 17.12
C LEU A 157 17.53 8.28 16.15
N LYS A 158 18.06 9.37 15.56
CA LYS A 158 19.25 9.31 14.71
C LYS A 158 20.49 8.90 15.50
N GLU A 159 20.72 9.55 16.64
CA GLU A 159 21.81 9.21 17.57
C GLU A 159 21.74 7.73 18.00
N ILE A 160 20.56 7.23 18.36
CA ILE A 160 20.36 5.83 18.76
C ILE A 160 20.62 4.89 17.58
N SER A 161 20.17 5.25 16.37
CA SER A 161 20.36 4.46 15.15
C SER A 161 21.85 4.32 14.79
N GLU A 162 22.60 5.42 14.87
CA GLU A 162 24.04 5.48 14.63
C GLU A 162 24.81 4.63 15.65
N ALA A 163 24.50 4.76 16.94
CA ALA A 163 25.11 3.97 17.99
C ALA A 163 24.92 2.45 17.79
N MET A 164 23.76 2.03 17.26
CA MET A 164 23.51 0.61 16.92
C MET A 164 24.25 0.13 15.67
N GLY A 165 24.46 1.02 14.69
CA GLY A 165 25.22 0.73 13.48
C GLY A 165 26.68 0.38 13.78
N ASP A 166 27.29 1.08 14.74
CA ASP A 166 28.67 0.85 15.18
C ASP A 166 28.84 -0.43 16.02
N GLU A 167 27.82 -0.86 16.77
CA GLU A 167 27.84 -2.14 17.51
C GLU A 167 27.74 -3.37 16.58
N GLY A 168 27.21 -3.21 15.35
CA GLY A 168 27.04 -4.28 14.35
C GLY A 168 28.31 -4.63 13.57
N GLY A 169 29.41 -3.93 13.81
CA GLY A 169 30.70 -4.05 13.12
C GLY A 169 31.50 -5.31 13.47
N ARG A 170 30.95 -6.51 13.25
CA ARG A 170 31.68 -7.77 12.93
C ARG A 170 30.70 -8.92 12.67
N GLY A 171 30.31 -9.12 11.40
CA GLY A 171 30.00 -10.48 10.90
C GLY A 171 28.54 -10.87 10.62
N GLY A 172 27.60 -9.94 10.47
CA GLY A 172 26.22 -10.28 10.10
C GLY A 172 25.94 -10.10 8.60
N ARG A 173 26.02 -11.17 7.82
CA ARG A 173 25.59 -11.22 6.41
C ARG A 173 24.05 -11.09 6.35
N GLY A 174 23.53 -9.86 6.38
CA GLY A 174 22.11 -9.57 6.18
C GLY A 174 21.74 -9.81 4.71
N GLY A 175 20.87 -10.78 4.45
CA GLY A 175 20.43 -11.14 3.09
C GLY A 175 19.67 -10.00 2.40
N PRO A 176 19.55 -10.07 1.05
CA PRO A 176 18.80 -9.09 0.26
C PRO A 176 17.31 -9.27 0.55
N GLY A 177 16.76 -8.47 1.47
CA GLY A 177 15.37 -8.56 1.91
C GLY A 177 15.02 -7.76 3.17
N GLY A 178 16.00 -7.21 3.89
CA GLY A 178 15.73 -6.30 5.01
C GLY A 178 15.24 -4.94 4.51
N ARG A 179 13.93 -4.71 4.54
CA ARG A 179 13.24 -3.44 4.24
C ARG A 179 13.52 -2.29 5.24
N GLY A 180 14.65 -2.33 5.95
CA GLY A 180 15.12 -1.27 6.84
C GLY A 180 16.56 -0.96 6.49
N GLY A 181 16.85 0.28 6.13
CA GLY A 181 18.19 0.74 5.77
C GLY A 181 19.23 0.60 6.90
N PRO A 182 20.46 1.10 6.69
CA PRO A 182 21.50 1.05 7.71
C PRO A 182 21.03 1.83 8.95
N GLY A 183 20.91 1.12 10.08
CA GLY A 183 20.36 1.64 11.34
C GLY A 183 18.84 1.43 11.46
N GLY A 184 18.44 0.36 12.15
CA GLY A 184 17.08 -0.22 12.13
C GLY A 184 15.94 0.59 12.77
N LEU A 185 15.98 1.93 12.76
CA LEU A 185 14.95 2.83 13.32
C LEU A 185 14.19 3.67 12.28
N GLY A 186 14.31 3.36 10.99
CA GLY A 186 13.64 4.14 9.95
C GLY A 186 12.11 4.21 10.10
N ARG A 187 11.47 3.16 10.63
CA ARG A 187 10.00 3.16 10.86
C ARG A 187 9.59 4.05 12.01
N GLU A 188 10.38 4.07 13.07
CA GLU A 188 10.19 4.91 14.24
C GLU A 188 10.43 6.39 13.89
N MET A 189 11.43 6.70 13.07
CA MET A 189 11.63 8.05 12.53
C MET A 189 10.44 8.52 11.68
N ILE A 190 9.91 7.68 10.79
CA ILE A 190 8.68 7.98 10.03
C ILE A 190 7.52 8.26 11.00
N SER A 191 7.39 7.45 12.05
CA SER A 191 6.31 7.60 13.04
C SER A 191 6.45 8.90 13.82
N ALA A 192 7.67 9.29 14.21
CA ALA A 192 7.97 10.57 14.86
C ALA A 192 7.71 11.77 13.95
N LEU A 193 8.09 11.70 12.67
CA LEU A 193 7.75 12.74 11.69
C LEU A 193 6.24 12.86 11.47
N SER A 194 5.53 11.73 11.44
CA SER A 194 4.06 11.74 11.39
C SER A 194 3.45 12.39 12.63
N GLY A 195 3.98 12.10 13.81
CA GLY A 195 3.57 12.75 15.05
C GLY A 195 3.81 14.25 15.02
N TRP A 196 5.01 14.66 14.60
CA TRP A 196 5.38 16.06 14.47
C TRP A 196 4.47 16.77 13.48
N ALA A 197 4.28 16.22 12.28
CA ALA A 197 3.42 16.82 11.27
C ALA A 197 1.94 16.88 11.67
N THR A 198 1.48 15.97 12.55
CA THR A 198 0.14 16.06 13.14
C THR A 198 -0.01 17.29 14.04
N ALA A 199 1.03 17.61 14.82
CA ALA A 199 1.03 18.72 15.77
C ALA A 199 1.39 20.07 15.12
N ASP A 200 2.37 20.07 14.22
CA ASP A 200 2.89 21.24 13.49
C ASP A 200 3.50 20.78 12.15
N SER A 201 2.66 20.73 11.11
CA SER A 201 3.08 20.36 9.75
C SER A 201 4.09 21.34 9.15
N GLY A 202 4.01 22.64 9.48
CA GLY A 202 4.93 23.66 8.98
C GLY A 202 6.35 23.47 9.50
N ALA A 203 6.51 23.22 10.80
CA ALA A 203 7.81 22.93 11.39
C ALA A 203 8.40 21.60 10.87
N ALA A 204 7.57 20.57 10.70
CA ALA A 204 8.00 19.30 10.14
C ALA A 204 8.46 19.42 8.67
N ILE A 205 7.75 20.21 7.85
CA ILE A 205 8.18 20.51 6.47
C ILE A 205 9.49 21.29 6.46
N ALA A 206 9.64 22.32 7.29
CA ALA A 206 10.87 23.12 7.35
C ALA A 206 12.09 22.25 7.74
N HIS A 207 11.89 21.28 8.64
CA HIS A 207 12.92 20.29 8.96
C HIS A 207 13.24 19.40 7.74
N PHE A 208 12.22 18.90 7.06
CA PHE A 208 12.36 18.06 5.86
C PHE A 208 13.10 18.76 4.71
N GLU A 209 12.86 20.05 4.49
CA GLU A 209 13.54 20.83 3.44
C GLU A 209 15.05 20.94 3.70
N GLY A 210 15.45 20.91 4.98
CA GLY A 210 16.86 20.90 5.38
C GLY A 210 17.56 19.55 5.24
N LEU A 211 16.84 18.48 4.89
CA LEU A 211 17.43 17.15 4.70
C LEU A 211 18.18 17.05 3.36
N GLU A 212 19.35 16.42 3.42
CA GLU A 212 20.09 16.01 2.22
C GLU A 212 19.28 14.99 1.41
N ASP A 213 19.48 14.99 0.09
CA ASP A 213 18.78 14.07 -0.80
C ASP A 213 19.20 12.62 -0.50
N GLY A 214 18.22 11.72 -0.37
CA GLY A 214 18.48 10.32 -0.03
C GLY A 214 17.28 9.61 0.57
N MET A 215 17.53 8.45 1.17
CA MET A 215 16.47 7.64 1.81
C MET A 215 15.81 8.36 2.98
N GLU A 216 16.56 9.17 3.74
CA GLU A 216 16.01 9.99 4.83
C GLU A 216 14.95 10.97 4.33
N LYS A 217 15.24 11.68 3.24
CA LYS A 217 14.28 12.58 2.59
C LYS A 217 13.07 11.80 2.04
N ARG A 218 13.28 10.69 1.33
CA ARG A 218 12.17 9.87 0.82
C ARG A 218 11.22 9.38 1.91
N PHE A 219 11.76 8.85 3.01
CA PHE A 219 10.94 8.38 4.12
C PHE A 219 10.33 9.54 4.93
N GLY A 220 10.99 10.69 4.98
CA GLY A 220 10.51 11.85 5.70
C GLY A 220 9.22 12.42 5.12
N ALA A 221 9.13 12.52 3.79
CA ALA A 221 7.91 12.99 3.13
C ALA A 221 6.71 12.08 3.44
N ALA A 222 6.89 10.74 3.40
CA ALA A 222 5.82 9.79 3.72
C ALA A 222 5.31 9.95 5.17
N GLY A 223 6.22 10.13 6.14
CA GLY A 223 5.85 10.38 7.54
C GLY A 223 5.07 11.68 7.70
N ILE A 224 5.53 12.77 7.07
CA ILE A 224 4.84 14.06 7.10
C ILE A 224 3.43 13.96 6.52
N ILE A 225 3.29 13.32 5.35
CA ILE A 225 1.99 13.09 4.72
C ILE A 225 1.06 12.32 5.65
N GLN A 226 1.52 11.23 6.27
CA GLN A 226 0.73 10.47 7.25
C GLN A 226 0.26 11.33 8.43
N GLY A 227 1.11 12.25 8.92
CA GLY A 227 0.73 13.18 9.97
C GLY A 227 -0.31 14.21 9.53
N MET A 228 -0.15 14.75 8.32
CA MET A 228 -1.10 15.71 7.75
C MET A 228 -2.48 15.10 7.53
N LEU A 229 -2.54 13.83 7.09
CA LEU A 229 -3.80 13.12 6.83
C LEU A 229 -4.71 13.05 8.07
N VAL A 230 -4.16 13.10 9.28
CA VAL A 230 -4.94 13.18 10.54
C VAL A 230 -5.79 14.46 10.59
N ASN A 231 -5.31 15.55 10.01
CA ASN A 231 -5.98 16.86 10.01
C ASN A 231 -6.75 17.13 8.71
N GLY A 232 -6.46 16.38 7.63
CA GLY A 232 -7.17 16.45 6.37
C GLY A 232 -6.29 16.17 5.15
N VAL A 233 -6.94 15.91 4.03
CA VAL A 233 -6.28 15.51 2.76
C VAL A 233 -5.74 16.70 1.98
N ASP A 234 -6.35 17.88 2.10
CA ASP A 234 -5.98 19.08 1.34
C ASP A 234 -4.54 19.54 1.65
N ASP A 235 -4.16 19.56 2.93
CA ASP A 235 -2.80 19.94 3.35
C ASP A 235 -1.75 18.93 2.86
N ALA A 236 -2.08 17.63 2.95
CA ALA A 236 -1.22 16.55 2.44
C ALA A 236 -1.02 16.67 0.92
N MET A 237 -2.08 16.94 0.17
CA MET A 237 -2.01 17.18 -1.27
C MET A 237 -1.18 18.42 -1.61
N GLY A 238 -1.39 19.53 -0.88
CA GLY A 238 -0.62 20.75 -1.05
C GLY A 238 0.88 20.52 -0.88
N PHE A 239 1.27 19.72 0.12
CA PHE A 239 2.65 19.32 0.33
C PHE A 239 3.18 18.43 -0.81
N VAL A 240 2.42 17.42 -1.25
CA VAL A 240 2.83 16.57 -2.40
C VAL A 240 3.04 17.41 -3.67
N GLN A 241 2.19 18.42 -3.88
CA GLN A 241 2.31 19.34 -5.01
C GLN A 241 3.59 20.18 -4.91
N SER A 242 3.95 20.65 -3.71
CA SER A 242 5.14 21.47 -3.48
C SER A 242 6.46 20.70 -3.56
N LEU A 243 6.45 19.38 -3.44
CA LEU A 243 7.65 18.56 -3.61
C LEU A 243 8.27 18.77 -5.01
N PRO A 244 9.60 18.76 -5.14
CA PRO A 244 10.25 18.84 -6.44
C PRO A 244 9.86 17.65 -7.32
N GLU A 245 9.91 17.84 -8.63
CA GLU A 245 9.87 16.70 -9.56
C GLU A 245 11.19 15.93 -9.38
N GLY A 246 11.18 14.89 -8.55
CA GLY A 246 12.36 14.06 -8.31
C GLY A 246 12.89 13.39 -9.58
N GLU A 247 14.08 12.79 -9.48
CA GLU A 247 14.69 11.98 -10.54
C GLU A 247 13.86 10.70 -10.79
N GLY A 248 12.76 10.80 -11.54
CA GLY A 248 11.87 9.66 -11.75
C GLY A 248 10.52 9.96 -12.37
N ASP A 249 10.42 11.01 -13.20
CA ASP A 249 9.22 11.33 -14.00
C ASP A 249 7.91 11.45 -13.18
N GLY A 250 8.00 11.90 -11.93
CA GLY A 250 6.84 12.08 -11.05
C GLY A 250 6.35 10.82 -10.31
N ARG A 251 7.03 9.67 -10.43
CA ARG A 251 6.65 8.42 -9.71
C ARG A 251 6.54 8.57 -8.20
N GLU A 252 7.40 9.40 -7.60
CA GLU A 252 7.37 9.64 -6.14
C GLU A 252 6.08 10.35 -5.73
N LYS A 253 5.61 11.34 -6.51
CA LYS A 253 4.33 12.01 -6.26
C LYS A 253 3.16 11.04 -6.45
N GLY A 254 3.20 10.18 -7.46
CA GLY A 254 2.20 9.13 -7.64
C GLY A 254 2.10 8.17 -6.44
N TYR A 255 3.24 7.79 -5.84
CA TYR A 255 3.26 6.98 -4.61
C TYR A 255 2.56 7.71 -3.44
N TYR A 256 2.89 8.98 -3.21
CA TYR A 256 2.24 9.76 -2.15
C TYR A 256 0.75 9.96 -2.39
N MET A 257 0.35 10.22 -3.64
CA MET A 257 -1.06 10.31 -4.01
C MET A 257 -1.81 8.99 -3.80
N SER A 258 -1.14 7.84 -3.98
CA SER A 258 -1.71 6.53 -3.65
C SER A 258 -1.94 6.37 -2.14
N MET A 259 -1.03 6.90 -1.30
CA MET A 259 -1.22 6.91 0.16
C MET A 259 -2.43 7.76 0.56
N ILE A 260 -2.56 8.96 -0.01
CA ILE A 260 -3.71 9.84 0.22
C ILE A 260 -5.01 9.17 -0.26
N ALA A 261 -4.98 8.50 -1.42
CA ALA A 261 -6.12 7.76 -1.94
C ALA A 261 -6.53 6.60 -1.01
N SER A 262 -5.56 5.93 -0.39
CA SER A 262 -5.83 4.85 0.59
C SER A 262 -6.62 5.38 1.79
N GLU A 263 -6.23 6.54 2.34
CA GLU A 263 -6.98 7.21 3.41
C GLU A 263 -8.41 7.57 2.97
N MET A 264 -8.57 8.06 1.72
CA MET A 264 -9.89 8.37 1.18
C MET A 264 -10.76 7.12 0.99
N ILE A 265 -10.14 5.98 0.65
CA ILE A 265 -10.83 4.70 0.52
C ILE A 265 -11.32 4.22 1.90
N GLU A 266 -10.54 4.42 2.98
CA GLU A 266 -10.98 4.12 4.34
C GLU A 266 -12.23 4.93 4.75
N GLN A 267 -12.39 6.13 4.21
CA GLN A 267 -13.61 6.95 4.37
C GLN A 267 -14.76 6.53 3.42
N GLY A 268 -14.47 5.69 2.43
CA GLY A 268 -15.43 5.15 1.47
C GLY A 268 -14.93 5.24 0.02
N LEU A 269 -15.11 4.16 -0.74
CA LEU A 269 -14.65 4.08 -2.12
C LEU A 269 -15.26 5.15 -3.04
N ASP A 270 -16.53 5.52 -2.86
CA ASP A 270 -17.17 6.58 -3.64
C ASP A 270 -16.59 7.98 -3.32
N THR A 271 -16.19 8.19 -2.07
CA THR A 271 -15.45 9.38 -1.63
C THR A 271 -14.12 9.47 -2.38
N ALA A 272 -13.37 8.37 -2.43
CA ALA A 272 -12.09 8.29 -3.12
C ALA A 272 -12.21 8.49 -4.64
N LYS A 273 -13.21 7.87 -5.29
CA LYS A 273 -13.51 8.07 -6.72
C LYS A 273 -13.82 9.54 -7.04
N THR A 274 -14.66 10.17 -6.21
CA THR A 274 -15.05 11.57 -6.38
C THR A 274 -13.84 12.47 -6.23
N TRP A 275 -13.09 12.30 -5.15
CA TRP A 275 -11.87 13.06 -4.88
C TRP A 275 -10.82 12.91 -5.98
N ALA A 276 -10.54 11.67 -6.42
CA ALA A 276 -9.55 11.43 -7.47
C ALA A 276 -9.91 12.15 -8.77
N SER A 277 -11.21 12.28 -9.07
CA SER A 277 -11.70 13.04 -10.23
C SER A 277 -11.50 14.56 -10.11
N THR A 278 -11.32 15.10 -8.90
CA THR A 278 -11.03 16.52 -8.69
C THR A 278 -9.56 16.88 -8.89
N VAL A 279 -8.66 15.89 -8.90
CA VAL A 279 -7.22 16.10 -9.10
C VAL A 279 -6.96 16.44 -10.56
N THR A 280 -6.63 17.70 -10.87
CA THR A 280 -6.47 18.15 -12.26
C THR A 280 -5.08 17.89 -12.85
N ASP A 281 -4.06 17.76 -12.01
CA ASP A 281 -2.69 17.43 -12.45
C ASP A 281 -2.64 15.93 -12.83
N PRO A 282 -2.39 15.57 -14.10
CA PRO A 282 -2.36 14.17 -14.52
C PRO A 282 -1.34 13.32 -13.77
N LYS A 283 -0.17 13.88 -13.42
CA LYS A 283 0.88 13.14 -12.70
C LYS A 283 0.44 12.81 -11.27
N LEU A 284 -0.30 13.71 -10.63
CA LEU A 284 -0.84 13.47 -9.29
C LEU A 284 -2.04 12.51 -9.33
N ARG A 285 -2.94 12.72 -10.29
CA ARG A 285 -4.15 11.92 -10.45
C ARG A 285 -3.83 10.46 -10.71
N SER A 286 -2.74 10.17 -11.43
CA SER A 286 -2.27 8.81 -11.72
C SER A 286 -2.18 7.92 -10.48
N GLY A 287 -1.62 8.44 -9.37
CA GLY A 287 -1.51 7.69 -8.12
C GLY A 287 -2.86 7.39 -7.48
N ALA A 288 -3.76 8.37 -7.49
CA ALA A 288 -5.11 8.20 -6.96
C ALA A 288 -5.93 7.20 -7.77
N PHE A 289 -5.89 7.31 -9.09
CA PHE A 289 -6.57 6.38 -10.01
C PHE A 289 -6.02 4.96 -9.90
N THR A 290 -4.72 4.81 -9.76
CA THR A 290 -4.07 3.51 -9.56
C THR A 290 -4.62 2.82 -8.31
N GLU A 291 -4.72 3.53 -7.19
CA GLU A 291 -5.16 2.93 -5.94
C GLU A 291 -6.67 2.66 -5.90
N VAL A 292 -7.49 3.60 -6.40
CA VAL A 292 -8.94 3.39 -6.53
C VAL A 292 -9.25 2.18 -7.42
N THR A 293 -8.56 2.05 -8.57
CA THR A 293 -8.78 0.92 -9.47
C THR A 293 -8.28 -0.39 -8.87
N ARG A 294 -7.15 -0.37 -8.14
CA ARG A 294 -6.65 -1.53 -7.41
C ARG A 294 -7.70 -2.05 -6.42
N GLU A 295 -8.34 -1.16 -5.67
CA GLU A 295 -9.36 -1.56 -4.70
C GLU A 295 -10.61 -2.10 -5.38
N LEU A 296 -11.08 -1.43 -6.44
CA LEU A 296 -12.19 -1.94 -7.25
C LEU A 296 -11.94 -3.35 -7.78
N MET A 297 -10.75 -3.60 -8.34
CA MET A 297 -10.40 -4.92 -8.88
C MET A 297 -10.40 -6.04 -7.82
N ARG A 298 -10.22 -5.71 -6.54
CA ARG A 298 -10.27 -6.69 -5.44
C ARG A 298 -11.70 -7.03 -5.02
N ASP A 299 -12.58 -6.04 -5.07
CA ASP A 299 -13.92 -6.13 -4.48
C ASP A 299 -15.01 -6.42 -5.53
N ASP A 300 -14.93 -5.77 -6.69
CA ASP A 300 -15.98 -5.77 -7.72
C ASP A 300 -15.36 -5.54 -9.11
N ARG A 301 -15.25 -6.63 -9.88
CA ARG A 301 -14.65 -6.64 -11.23
C ARG A 301 -15.43 -5.74 -12.19
N GLU A 302 -16.74 -5.82 -12.16
CA GLU A 302 -17.63 -5.06 -13.03
C GLU A 302 -17.51 -3.55 -12.74
N ALA A 303 -17.50 -3.17 -11.47
CA ALA A 303 -17.28 -1.78 -11.09
C ALA A 303 -15.87 -1.28 -11.47
N ALA A 304 -14.85 -2.15 -11.43
CA ALA A 304 -13.51 -1.81 -11.93
C ALA A 304 -13.53 -1.56 -13.45
N ALA A 305 -14.18 -2.46 -14.21
CA ALA A 305 -14.33 -2.36 -15.65
C ALA A 305 -15.04 -1.06 -16.08
N GLU A 306 -16.16 -0.73 -15.42
CA GLU A 306 -16.89 0.52 -15.65
C GLU A 306 -16.06 1.76 -15.31
N TYR A 307 -15.33 1.72 -14.20
CA TYR A 307 -14.48 2.84 -13.78
C TYR A 307 -13.32 3.07 -14.74
N ILE A 308 -12.71 2.00 -15.26
CA ILE A 308 -11.66 2.08 -16.29
C ILE A 308 -12.24 2.73 -17.54
N VAL A 309 -13.35 2.21 -18.08
CA VAL A 309 -14.00 2.72 -19.30
C VAL A 309 -14.30 4.22 -19.18
N LYS A 310 -14.84 4.64 -18.04
CA LYS A 310 -15.16 6.05 -17.77
C LYS A 310 -13.94 6.97 -17.81
N ASN A 311 -12.74 6.46 -17.52
CA ASN A 311 -11.52 7.25 -17.35
C ASN A 311 -10.42 6.88 -18.37
N ASN A 312 -10.77 6.23 -19.50
CA ASN A 312 -9.84 5.69 -20.50
C ASN A 312 -8.80 6.67 -21.06
N GLU A 313 -9.05 7.97 -21.00
CA GLU A 313 -8.12 8.99 -21.48
C GLU A 313 -6.89 9.17 -20.57
N ASP A 314 -6.92 8.64 -19.34
CA ASP A 314 -5.81 8.75 -18.39
C ASP A 314 -4.81 7.59 -18.54
N GLU A 315 -3.52 7.92 -18.64
CA GLU A 315 -2.45 6.94 -18.82
C GLU A 315 -2.36 5.92 -17.66
N ALA A 316 -2.67 6.35 -16.43
CA ALA A 316 -2.68 5.46 -15.28
C ALA A 316 -3.76 4.37 -15.39
N ILE A 317 -4.87 4.70 -16.05
CA ILE A 317 -5.99 3.80 -16.27
C ILE A 317 -5.63 2.74 -17.30
N ALA A 318 -4.83 3.05 -18.33
CA ALA A 318 -4.35 2.05 -19.28
C ALA A 318 -3.58 0.90 -18.59
N THR A 319 -2.70 1.24 -17.64
CA THR A 319 -1.97 0.23 -16.86
C THR A 319 -2.92 -0.64 -16.01
N ALA A 320 -3.99 -0.05 -15.47
CA ALA A 320 -4.98 -0.80 -14.70
C ALA A 320 -5.86 -1.66 -15.61
N ALA A 321 -6.19 -1.19 -16.82
CA ALA A 321 -6.93 -1.91 -17.83
C ALA A 321 -6.22 -3.21 -18.23
N ASN A 322 -4.92 -3.14 -18.55
CA ASN A 322 -4.12 -4.33 -18.85
C ASN A 322 -4.13 -5.35 -17.70
N ARG A 323 -3.99 -4.90 -16.44
CA ARG A 323 -4.04 -5.81 -15.28
C ARG A 323 -5.39 -6.48 -15.10
N LEU A 324 -6.48 -5.75 -15.35
CA LEU A 324 -7.82 -6.30 -15.30
C LEU A 324 -8.01 -7.34 -16.41
N ALA A 325 -7.59 -7.01 -17.64
CA ALA A 325 -7.60 -7.91 -18.80
C ALA A 325 -6.86 -9.22 -18.51
N ASP A 326 -5.59 -9.19 -18.07
CA ASP A 326 -4.80 -10.40 -17.75
C ASP A 326 -5.52 -11.29 -16.71
N SER A 327 -6.11 -10.67 -15.69
CA SER A 327 -6.79 -11.42 -14.63
C SER A 327 -8.10 -12.05 -15.10
N TRP A 328 -8.89 -11.31 -15.88
CA TRP A 328 -10.22 -11.73 -16.34
C TRP A 328 -10.12 -12.70 -17.52
N ALA A 329 -9.16 -12.52 -18.43
CA ALA A 329 -8.97 -13.36 -19.61
C ALA A 329 -8.66 -14.82 -19.27
N ARG A 330 -8.09 -15.08 -18.08
CA ARG A 330 -7.85 -16.44 -17.57
C ARG A 330 -9.12 -17.19 -17.20
N GLU A 331 -10.23 -16.49 -17.05
CA GLU A 331 -11.54 -17.06 -16.72
C GLU A 331 -12.50 -16.98 -17.91
N ASP A 332 -12.52 -15.85 -18.61
CA ASP A 332 -13.42 -15.58 -19.73
C ASP A 332 -12.77 -14.58 -20.72
N PRO A 333 -11.97 -15.05 -21.69
CA PRO A 333 -11.32 -14.17 -22.65
C PRO A 333 -12.30 -13.49 -23.60
N GLU A 334 -13.42 -14.12 -23.94
CA GLU A 334 -14.45 -13.52 -24.80
C GLU A 334 -15.12 -12.32 -24.12
N ALA A 335 -15.36 -12.40 -22.81
CA ALA A 335 -15.90 -11.28 -22.06
C ALA A 335 -14.90 -10.11 -21.97
N VAL A 336 -13.59 -10.39 -21.89
CA VAL A 336 -12.55 -9.36 -22.00
C VAL A 336 -12.59 -8.69 -23.37
N LEU A 337 -12.77 -9.42 -24.48
CA LEU A 337 -12.90 -8.83 -25.82
C LEU A 337 -14.10 -7.89 -25.92
N LYS A 338 -15.25 -8.30 -25.36
CA LYS A 338 -16.46 -7.45 -25.30
C LYS A 338 -16.22 -6.17 -24.51
N TRP A 339 -15.56 -6.26 -23.36
CA TRP A 339 -15.22 -5.09 -22.56
C TRP A 339 -14.14 -4.22 -23.21
N ALA A 340 -13.16 -4.83 -23.88
CA ALA A 340 -12.12 -4.12 -24.61
C ALA A 340 -12.71 -3.22 -25.70
N ASP A 341 -13.87 -3.55 -26.26
CA ASP A 341 -14.53 -2.70 -27.25
C ASP A 341 -14.94 -1.32 -26.72
N ASP A 342 -15.16 -1.20 -25.40
CA ASP A 342 -15.44 0.06 -24.72
C ASP A 342 -14.16 0.83 -24.33
N LEU A 343 -12.98 0.22 -24.51
CA LEU A 343 -11.69 0.87 -24.29
C LEU A 343 -11.25 1.69 -25.52
N SER A 344 -10.20 2.49 -25.36
CA SER A 344 -9.63 3.26 -26.46
C SER A 344 -8.10 3.24 -26.44
N GLY A 345 -7.52 3.51 -27.61
CA GLY A 345 -6.08 3.64 -27.79
C GLY A 345 -5.31 2.40 -27.33
N LYS A 346 -4.22 2.63 -26.59
CA LYS A 346 -3.31 1.58 -26.15
C LYS A 346 -3.99 0.53 -25.24
N ALA A 347 -4.87 0.97 -24.33
CA ALA A 347 -5.55 0.08 -23.41
C ALA A 347 -6.44 -0.95 -24.14
N LYS A 348 -7.07 -0.53 -25.24
CA LYS A 348 -7.88 -1.42 -26.08
C LYS A 348 -7.01 -2.50 -26.73
N ALA A 349 -5.92 -2.11 -27.37
CA ALA A 349 -5.01 -3.04 -28.03
C ALA A 349 -4.39 -4.05 -27.04
N GLU A 350 -3.96 -3.58 -25.85
CA GLU A 350 -3.43 -4.44 -24.79
C GLU A 350 -4.50 -5.41 -24.24
N ALA A 351 -5.76 -4.98 -24.11
CA ALA A 351 -6.82 -5.89 -23.65
C ALA A 351 -7.14 -7.00 -24.67
N TYR A 352 -7.08 -6.69 -25.98
CA TYR A 352 -7.18 -7.69 -27.04
C TYR A 352 -6.02 -8.70 -27.00
N GLU A 353 -4.79 -8.20 -26.79
CA GLU A 353 -3.59 -9.02 -26.62
C GLU A 353 -3.75 -10.03 -25.47
N GLU A 354 -4.12 -9.55 -24.28
CA GLU A 354 -4.29 -10.38 -23.07
C GLU A 354 -5.41 -11.42 -23.24
N ALA A 355 -6.54 -11.05 -23.86
CA ALA A 355 -7.63 -11.97 -24.15
C ALA A 355 -7.19 -13.10 -25.08
N VAL A 356 -6.49 -12.76 -26.15
CA VAL A 356 -5.99 -13.74 -27.13
C VAL A 356 -4.91 -14.62 -26.53
N GLU A 357 -3.97 -14.07 -25.74
CA GLU A 357 -2.92 -14.86 -25.09
C GLU A 357 -3.52 -15.98 -24.20
N SER A 358 -4.64 -15.70 -23.55
CA SER A 358 -5.38 -16.69 -22.78
C SER A 358 -6.16 -17.66 -23.67
N TRP A 359 -6.98 -17.16 -24.60
CA TRP A 359 -7.90 -17.97 -25.40
C TRP A 359 -7.18 -18.98 -26.31
N VAL A 360 -6.00 -18.64 -26.85
CA VAL A 360 -5.23 -19.55 -27.72
C VAL A 360 -4.79 -20.81 -26.98
N ARG A 361 -4.65 -20.75 -25.66
CA ARG A 361 -4.33 -21.94 -24.84
C ARG A 361 -5.47 -22.96 -24.83
N GLU A 362 -6.69 -22.50 -25.03
CA GLU A 362 -7.90 -23.31 -24.98
C GLU A 362 -8.33 -23.77 -26.37
N SER A 363 -8.36 -22.87 -27.36
CA SER A 363 -8.84 -23.16 -28.71
C SER A 363 -8.15 -22.28 -29.76
N PRO A 364 -6.95 -22.67 -30.26
CA PRO A 364 -6.23 -21.90 -31.27
C PRO A 364 -6.99 -21.76 -32.60
N GLU A 365 -7.81 -22.76 -32.96
CA GLU A 365 -8.61 -22.72 -34.20
C GLU A 365 -9.69 -21.63 -34.16
N GLU A 366 -10.42 -21.52 -33.05
CA GLU A 366 -11.46 -20.50 -32.85
C GLU A 366 -10.85 -19.08 -32.83
N VAL A 367 -9.69 -18.92 -32.18
CA VAL A 367 -8.97 -17.64 -32.18
C VAL A 367 -8.51 -17.26 -33.57
N ALA A 368 -8.01 -18.21 -34.36
CA ALA A 368 -7.58 -17.95 -35.74
C ALA A 368 -8.75 -17.47 -36.62
N GLU A 369 -9.94 -18.07 -36.45
CA GLU A 369 -11.17 -17.62 -37.12
C GLU A 369 -11.54 -16.20 -36.67
N PHE A 370 -11.58 -15.95 -35.35
CA PHE A 370 -11.88 -14.63 -34.79
C PHE A 370 -10.95 -13.53 -35.32
N ILE A 371 -9.63 -13.72 -35.25
CA ILE A 371 -8.64 -12.74 -35.70
C ILE A 371 -8.70 -12.55 -37.23
N GLY A 372 -9.05 -13.62 -37.96
CA GLY A 372 -9.25 -13.60 -39.42
C GLY A 372 -10.39 -12.67 -39.85
N ASP A 373 -11.42 -12.54 -39.01
CA ASP A 373 -12.61 -11.71 -39.26
C ASP A 373 -12.45 -10.25 -38.83
N LEU A 374 -11.39 -9.91 -38.08
CA LEU A 374 -11.11 -8.54 -37.68
C LEU A 374 -10.61 -7.69 -38.86
N ASP A 375 -11.11 -6.46 -38.95
CA ASP A 375 -10.57 -5.44 -39.86
C ASP A 375 -9.15 -5.02 -39.42
N PRO A 376 -8.27 -4.59 -40.36
CA PRO A 376 -6.96 -4.05 -40.03
C PRO A 376 -7.04 -2.89 -39.01
N SER A 377 -6.51 -3.12 -37.80
CA SER A 377 -6.50 -2.15 -36.71
C SER A 377 -5.34 -2.44 -35.73
N PRO A 378 -4.97 -1.49 -34.85
CA PRO A 378 -3.96 -1.73 -33.80
C PRO A 378 -4.32 -2.92 -32.90
N GLU A 379 -5.59 -3.10 -32.58
CA GLU A 379 -6.09 -4.20 -31.73
C GLU A 379 -5.96 -5.54 -32.43
N ARG A 380 -6.30 -5.60 -33.72
CA ARG A 380 -6.06 -6.80 -34.53
C ARG A 380 -4.57 -7.12 -34.60
N ASP A 381 -3.74 -6.12 -34.84
CA ASP A 381 -2.28 -6.31 -34.91
C ASP A 381 -1.71 -6.87 -33.59
N SER A 382 -2.15 -6.34 -32.43
CA SER A 382 -1.81 -6.87 -31.10
C SER A 382 -2.32 -8.31 -30.90
N ALA A 383 -3.56 -8.60 -31.28
CA ALA A 383 -4.13 -9.95 -31.23
C ALA A 383 -3.34 -10.95 -32.09
N VAL A 384 -3.00 -10.59 -33.33
CA VAL A 384 -2.18 -11.40 -34.24
C VAL A 384 -0.80 -11.66 -33.63
N GLY A 385 -0.18 -10.65 -33.02
CA GLY A 385 1.10 -10.79 -32.33
C GLY A 385 1.06 -11.85 -31.23
N ALA A 386 0.10 -11.72 -30.30
CA ALA A 386 -0.10 -12.68 -29.23
C ALA A 386 -0.40 -14.10 -29.75
N PHE A 387 -1.20 -14.22 -30.81
CA PHE A 387 -1.49 -15.49 -31.45
C PHE A 387 -0.23 -16.14 -32.03
N ALA A 388 0.53 -15.40 -32.85
CA ALA A 388 1.74 -15.88 -33.51
C ALA A 388 2.79 -16.35 -32.50
N GLU A 389 3.05 -15.58 -31.45
CA GLU A 389 3.98 -15.96 -30.38
C GLU A 389 3.55 -17.24 -29.68
N ARG A 390 2.24 -17.41 -29.44
CA ARG A 390 1.75 -18.58 -28.69
C ARG A 390 1.83 -19.88 -29.49
N VAL A 391 1.57 -19.82 -30.79
CA VAL A 391 1.61 -20.98 -31.70
C VAL A 391 3.02 -21.27 -32.23
N ALA A 392 3.98 -20.37 -32.03
CA ALA A 392 5.37 -20.51 -32.50
C ALA A 392 6.06 -21.80 -32.03
N ASN A 393 5.75 -22.29 -30.83
CA ASN A 393 6.35 -23.53 -30.30
C ASN A 393 5.80 -24.78 -31.02
N ASP A 394 4.60 -24.71 -31.59
CA ASP A 394 3.94 -25.84 -32.25
C ASP A 394 4.15 -25.80 -33.78
N ASP A 395 3.98 -24.63 -34.40
CA ASP A 395 4.21 -24.39 -35.82
C ASP A 395 4.82 -22.99 -36.06
N PRO A 396 6.16 -22.87 -36.04
CA PRO A 396 6.82 -21.59 -36.22
C PRO A 396 6.71 -21.04 -37.65
N VAL A 397 6.41 -21.88 -38.66
CA VAL A 397 6.19 -21.40 -40.03
C VAL A 397 4.84 -20.72 -40.12
N ALA A 398 3.78 -21.35 -39.60
CA ALA A 398 2.46 -20.73 -39.52
C ALA A 398 2.48 -19.46 -38.66
N ALA A 399 3.22 -19.45 -37.55
CA ALA A 399 3.41 -18.26 -36.72
C ALA A 399 4.02 -17.08 -37.51
N MET A 400 5.00 -17.35 -38.38
CA MET A 400 5.59 -16.33 -39.25
C MET A 400 4.58 -15.79 -40.27
N GLU A 401 3.75 -16.67 -40.86
CA GLU A 401 2.70 -16.27 -41.78
C GLU A 401 1.69 -15.34 -41.10
N TRP A 402 1.28 -15.66 -39.86
CA TRP A 402 0.42 -14.78 -39.06
C TRP A 402 1.09 -13.44 -38.77
N ALA A 403 2.34 -13.44 -38.31
CA ALA A 403 3.10 -12.22 -38.05
C ALA A 403 3.19 -11.33 -39.32
N ASP A 404 3.29 -11.92 -40.50
CA ASP A 404 3.29 -11.17 -41.77
C ASP A 404 1.96 -10.45 -42.08
N THR A 405 0.86 -10.84 -41.44
CA THR A 405 -0.45 -10.17 -41.56
C THR A 405 -0.60 -8.92 -40.67
N ILE A 406 0.35 -8.66 -39.76
CA ILE A 406 0.37 -7.45 -38.93
C ILE A 406 0.55 -6.22 -39.83
N SER A 407 -0.22 -5.16 -39.63
CA SER A 407 -0.13 -3.94 -40.46
C SER A 407 1.01 -3.03 -40.00
N ASN A 408 1.18 -2.86 -38.70
CA ASN A 408 2.26 -2.10 -38.10
C ASN A 408 3.62 -2.76 -38.35
N ALA A 409 4.54 -2.04 -39.02
CA ALA A 409 5.83 -2.58 -39.44
C ALA A 409 6.78 -2.90 -38.26
N ASP A 410 6.75 -2.10 -37.20
CA ASP A 410 7.61 -2.30 -36.04
C ASP A 410 7.12 -3.50 -35.23
N LEU A 411 5.81 -3.58 -34.95
CA LEU A 411 5.20 -4.73 -34.27
C LEU A 411 5.39 -6.02 -35.07
N LYS A 412 5.20 -5.98 -36.40
CA LYS A 412 5.49 -7.11 -37.29
C LYS A 412 6.91 -7.61 -37.12
N LEU A 413 7.89 -6.70 -37.17
CA LEU A 413 9.29 -7.07 -37.05
C LEU A 413 9.58 -7.69 -35.69
N GLU A 414 9.07 -7.08 -34.61
CA GLU A 414 9.24 -7.60 -33.25
C GLU A 414 8.62 -8.99 -33.07
N THR A 415 7.36 -9.19 -33.49
CA THR A 415 6.70 -10.51 -33.45
C THR A 415 7.49 -11.55 -34.25
N LYS A 416 7.98 -11.24 -35.46
CA LYS A 416 8.81 -12.16 -36.24
C LYS A 416 10.12 -12.51 -35.53
N ILE A 417 10.73 -11.53 -34.87
CA ILE A 417 11.95 -11.79 -34.09
C ILE A 417 11.64 -12.72 -32.92
N ASP A 418 10.56 -12.50 -32.18
CA ASP A 418 10.21 -13.32 -31.02
C ASP A 418 9.82 -14.75 -31.42
N VAL A 419 9.03 -14.92 -32.50
CA VAL A 419 8.75 -16.23 -33.11
C VAL A 419 10.05 -16.92 -33.55
N ALA A 420 10.95 -16.22 -34.25
CA ALA A 420 12.25 -16.79 -34.65
C ALA A 420 13.13 -17.17 -33.46
N ARG A 421 13.04 -16.42 -32.35
CA ARG A 421 13.82 -16.66 -31.14
C ARG A 421 13.38 -17.95 -30.45
N ASP A 422 12.06 -18.15 -30.33
CA ASP A 422 11.49 -19.38 -29.80
C ASP A 422 11.77 -20.57 -30.75
N TRP A 423 11.59 -20.39 -32.06
CA TRP A 423 11.97 -21.40 -33.05
C TRP A 423 13.46 -21.77 -32.95
N TYR A 424 14.35 -20.80 -32.83
CA TYR A 424 15.79 -21.04 -32.68
C TYR A 424 16.12 -21.77 -31.37
N ARG A 425 15.37 -21.56 -30.29
CA ARG A 425 15.57 -22.29 -29.04
C ARG A 425 15.22 -23.77 -29.20
N ASP A 426 14.16 -24.05 -29.96
CA ASP A 426 13.58 -25.39 -30.07
C ASP A 426 14.20 -26.21 -31.22
N ASP A 427 14.38 -25.61 -32.42
CA ASP A 427 15.06 -26.18 -33.59
C ASP A 427 15.98 -25.16 -34.27
N LYS A 428 17.23 -25.14 -33.82
CA LYS A 428 18.29 -24.29 -34.37
C LYS A 428 18.55 -24.51 -35.86
N THR A 429 18.44 -25.75 -36.35
CA THR A 429 18.79 -26.03 -37.74
C THR A 429 17.76 -25.41 -38.66
N ALA A 430 16.48 -25.70 -38.43
CA ALA A 430 15.39 -25.14 -39.21
C ALA A 430 15.32 -23.61 -39.09
N ALA A 431 15.49 -23.06 -37.88
CA ALA A 431 15.53 -21.61 -37.70
C ALA A 431 16.68 -20.94 -38.47
N ASN A 432 17.88 -21.54 -38.53
CA ASN A 432 19.00 -21.00 -39.31
C ASN A 432 18.73 -21.03 -40.82
N GLU A 433 18.04 -22.06 -41.32
CA GLU A 433 17.62 -22.12 -42.73
C GLU A 433 16.66 -20.97 -43.06
N TRP A 434 15.68 -20.73 -42.19
CA TRP A 434 14.77 -19.60 -42.33
C TRP A 434 15.49 -18.26 -42.26
N ILE A 435 16.39 -18.05 -41.29
CA ILE A 435 17.19 -16.82 -41.15
C ILE A 435 17.98 -16.54 -42.43
N ALA A 436 18.62 -17.56 -43.01
CA ALA A 436 19.39 -17.44 -44.24
C ALA A 436 18.50 -17.07 -45.44
N ALA A 437 17.28 -17.62 -45.50
CA ALA A 437 16.31 -17.32 -46.55
C ALA A 437 15.69 -15.91 -46.41
N ALA A 438 15.47 -15.45 -45.17
CA ALA A 438 14.84 -14.17 -44.86
C ALA A 438 15.73 -12.95 -45.12
N ASN A 439 17.04 -13.16 -45.31
CA ASN A 439 18.03 -12.11 -45.61
C ASN A 439 17.95 -10.91 -44.63
N LEU A 440 17.85 -11.22 -43.33
CA LEU A 440 17.69 -10.23 -42.28
C LEU A 440 19.00 -9.44 -42.03
N PRO A 441 18.92 -8.18 -41.58
CA PRO A 441 20.09 -7.43 -41.12
C PRO A 441 20.86 -8.18 -40.03
N GLU A 442 22.19 -8.04 -40.00
CA GLU A 442 23.05 -8.73 -39.02
C GLU A 442 22.63 -8.46 -37.57
N GLU A 443 22.17 -7.24 -37.27
CA GLU A 443 21.64 -6.86 -35.96
C GLU A 443 20.40 -7.69 -35.58
N THR A 444 19.45 -7.87 -36.50
CA THR A 444 18.27 -8.72 -36.29
C THR A 444 18.67 -10.18 -36.06
N VAL A 445 19.63 -10.70 -36.83
CA VAL A 445 20.14 -12.06 -36.65
C VAL A 445 20.76 -12.24 -35.26
N LYS A 446 21.52 -11.25 -34.77
CA LYS A 446 22.06 -11.26 -33.40
C LYS A 446 20.95 -11.26 -32.35
N ARG A 447 19.91 -10.43 -32.53
CA ARG A 447 18.74 -10.40 -31.62
C ARG A 447 18.02 -11.75 -31.54
N ILE A 448 18.05 -12.55 -32.61
CA ILE A 448 17.48 -13.90 -32.63
C ILE A 448 18.42 -14.92 -31.94
N THR A 449 19.73 -14.83 -32.19
CA THR A 449 20.68 -15.93 -31.88
C THR A 449 21.47 -15.76 -30.57
N GLU A 450 21.65 -14.55 -30.05
CA GLU A 450 22.59 -14.27 -28.93
C GLU A 450 21.94 -14.22 -27.52
N SER A 451 20.63 -14.41 -27.40
CA SER A 451 19.87 -14.23 -26.15
C SER A 451 20.04 -15.36 -25.10
N GLY A 452 21.21 -16.02 -25.07
CA GLY A 452 21.56 -17.07 -24.12
C GLY A 452 22.43 -16.65 -22.92
N ARG A 453 22.82 -15.38 -22.78
CA ARG A 453 23.64 -14.91 -21.63
C ARG A 453 23.25 -13.50 -21.16
N GLY A 454 22.37 -13.44 -20.16
CA GLY A 454 22.30 -12.35 -19.17
C GLY A 454 21.99 -10.95 -19.71
N GLY A 455 20.72 -10.62 -19.84
CA GLY A 455 20.28 -9.25 -20.13
C GLY A 455 18.77 -9.20 -20.26
N GLY A 456 18.06 -9.15 -19.13
CA GLY A 456 16.68 -8.70 -19.14
C GLY A 456 16.65 -7.26 -19.63
N PHE A 457 16.11 -7.03 -20.82
CA PHE A 457 15.65 -5.72 -21.22
C PHE A 457 14.13 -5.72 -21.10
N ASP A 458 13.69 -4.98 -20.08
CA ASP A 458 12.33 -4.87 -19.60
C ASP A 458 11.44 -4.16 -20.62
N PHE A 459 10.48 -4.90 -21.18
CA PHE A 459 9.19 -4.35 -21.60
C PHE A 459 7.99 -5.12 -21.03
N ARG A 460 8.23 -6.00 -20.04
CA ARG A 460 7.16 -6.63 -19.27
C ARG A 460 7.05 -5.93 -17.92
N GLY A 461 6.09 -5.03 -17.77
CA GLY A 461 5.60 -4.50 -16.50
C GLY A 461 4.92 -5.55 -15.62
N ARG A 462 5.45 -6.78 -15.58
CA ARG A 462 4.90 -7.91 -14.84
C ARG A 462 5.37 -7.81 -13.40
N GLY A 463 4.53 -7.20 -12.55
CA GLY A 463 4.66 -7.23 -11.11
C GLY A 463 4.89 -8.66 -10.60
N GLY A 464 5.90 -8.83 -9.75
CA GLY A 464 6.44 -10.13 -9.37
C GLY A 464 5.42 -11.10 -8.77
N ARG A 465 5.41 -12.33 -9.30
CA ARG A 465 4.86 -13.51 -8.60
C ARG A 465 5.92 -14.05 -7.65
N GLY A 466 5.81 -13.72 -6.37
CA GLY A 466 6.44 -14.45 -5.28
C GLY A 466 5.49 -15.55 -4.79
N GLY A 467 5.64 -16.77 -5.32
CA GLY A 467 4.92 -17.95 -4.87
C GLY A 467 5.89 -19.12 -4.73
N GLY A 468 6.47 -19.27 -3.54
CA GLY A 468 7.39 -20.35 -3.20
C GLY A 468 6.80 -21.24 -2.13
N ARG A 469 6.33 -22.41 -2.59
CA ARG A 469 6.20 -23.74 -1.96
C ARG A 469 6.10 -23.86 -0.44
#